data_AF-K1HA04-F1
#
_entry.id   AF-K1HA04-F1
#
_cell.length_a   1.000
_cell.length_b   1.000
_cell.length_c   1.000
_cell.angle_alpha   90.00
_cell.angle_beta   90.00
_cell.angle_gamma   90.00
#
_symmetry.space_group_name_H-M   'P 1'
#
loop_
_entity.id
_entity.type
_entity.pdbx_description
1 polymer ?
#
loop_
_entity_poly.entity_id
_entity_poly.type
_entity_poly.pdbx_seq_one_letter_code
_entity_poly.pdbx_strand_id
1 'polypeptide(L)'
;TWGKMACIFYLEANSNEIKDWILNESTEENILYNFVAITYSDKADIRKRLKKISFKKNEFSKISFLIYSLLFLDEEKGIIFLDYKEELLINYLERAKSIELSETDYLTIEEISSYMEDDIYYMEELGREMREDEYFFPLEISNKLLKECKEILNNRN
;
A
#
# COMPACT_ATOMS: atom_id res chain seq x y z
N THR A 1 -14.17 -14.28 -9.13
CA THR A 1 -14.12 -15.34 -10.17
C THR A 1 -12.82 -15.22 -10.95
N TRP A 2 -12.11 -16.34 -11.15
CA TRP A 2 -10.84 -16.40 -11.90
C TRP A 2 -10.85 -15.70 -13.27
N GLY A 3 -11.99 -15.70 -13.97
CA GLY A 3 -12.14 -15.02 -15.26
C GLY A 3 -11.91 -13.50 -15.19
N LYS A 4 -12.37 -12.82 -14.12
CA LYS A 4 -12.14 -11.37 -13.95
C LYS A 4 -10.67 -11.06 -13.66
N MET A 5 -10.03 -11.85 -12.80
CA MET A 5 -8.60 -11.73 -12.51
C MET A 5 -7.80 -11.89 -13.80
N ALA A 6 -8.07 -12.95 -14.57
CA ALA A 6 -7.41 -13.19 -15.86
C ALA A 6 -7.56 -12.00 -16.81
N CYS A 7 -8.75 -11.39 -16.93
CA CYS A 7 -8.93 -10.19 -17.73
C CYS A 7 -7.98 -9.07 -17.31
N ILE A 8 -7.83 -8.78 -16.02
CA ILE A 8 -6.96 -7.70 -15.53
C ILE A 8 -5.48 -8.00 -15.78
N PHE A 9 -5.03 -9.25 -15.61
CA PHE A 9 -3.66 -9.64 -15.93
C PHE A 9 -3.30 -9.31 -17.39
N TYR A 10 -4.17 -9.65 -18.34
CA TYR A 10 -3.92 -9.45 -19.77
C TYR A 10 -4.36 -8.08 -20.31
N LEU A 11 -5.15 -7.30 -19.57
CA LEU A 11 -5.62 -5.99 -20.00
C LEU A 11 -4.50 -4.95 -19.94
N GLU A 12 -4.22 -4.28 -21.06
CA GLU A 12 -3.32 -3.12 -21.08
C GLU A 12 -3.99 -1.88 -20.50
N ALA A 13 -3.40 -1.28 -19.46
CA ALA A 13 -3.94 -0.13 -18.75
C ALA A 13 -3.52 1.21 -19.38
N ASN A 14 -3.80 1.39 -20.68
CA ASN A 14 -3.29 2.53 -21.47
C ASN A 14 -4.14 3.81 -21.35
N SER A 15 -5.36 3.73 -20.81
CA SER A 15 -6.25 4.89 -20.65
C SER A 15 -6.60 5.12 -19.17
N ASN A 16 -6.90 6.37 -18.81
CA ASN A 16 -7.36 6.70 -17.46
C ASN A 16 -8.67 5.97 -17.12
N GLU A 17 -9.54 5.74 -18.09
CA GLU A 17 -10.79 4.98 -17.92
C GLU A 17 -10.52 3.55 -17.50
N ILE A 18 -9.56 2.87 -18.16
CA ILE A 18 -9.17 1.50 -17.78
C ILE A 18 -8.55 1.50 -16.38
N LYS A 19 -7.64 2.46 -16.09
CA LYS A 19 -7.02 2.58 -14.76
C LYS A 19 -8.05 2.81 -13.65
N ASP A 20 -9.06 3.64 -13.91
CA ASP A 20 -10.15 3.92 -12.97
C ASP A 20 -11.04 2.69 -12.78
N TRP A 21 -11.33 1.96 -13.86
CA TRP A 21 -12.10 0.72 -13.78
C TRP A 21 -11.37 -0.35 -12.95
N ILE A 22 -10.07 -0.57 -13.19
CA ILE A 22 -9.24 -1.51 -12.42
C ILE A 22 -9.24 -1.15 -10.93
N LEU A 23 -9.08 0.14 -10.59
CA LEU A 23 -9.14 0.59 -9.20
C LEU A 23 -10.52 0.33 -8.57
N ASN A 24 -11.61 0.47 -9.31
CA ASN A 24 -12.94 0.21 -8.76
C ASN A 24 -13.19 -1.28 -8.51
N GLU A 25 -12.61 -2.16 -9.35
CA GLU A 25 -12.69 -3.62 -9.20
C GLU A 25 -11.75 -4.18 -8.11
N SER A 26 -10.93 -3.35 -7.43
CA SER A 26 -10.16 -3.79 -6.26
C SER A 26 -11.12 -4.01 -5.08
N THR A 27 -11.56 -5.26 -4.90
CA THR A 27 -12.43 -5.72 -3.82
C THR A 27 -11.86 -6.97 -3.17
N GLU A 28 -12.34 -7.29 -1.98
CA GLU A 28 -11.94 -8.50 -1.23
C GLU A 28 -12.13 -9.78 -2.04
N GLU A 29 -13.19 -9.89 -2.86
CA GLU A 29 -13.43 -11.08 -3.67
C GLU A 29 -12.51 -11.20 -4.89
N ASN A 30 -11.88 -10.09 -5.28
CA ASN A 30 -11.04 -10.00 -6.47
C ASN A 30 -9.54 -9.98 -6.13
N ILE A 31 -9.15 -9.65 -4.89
CA ILE A 31 -7.76 -9.58 -4.44
C ILE A 31 -7.55 -10.56 -3.29
N LEU A 32 -7.25 -11.81 -3.68
CA LEU A 32 -7.08 -12.93 -2.73
C LEU A 32 -5.62 -13.25 -2.43
N TYR A 33 -4.67 -12.67 -3.18
CA TYR A 33 -3.25 -12.95 -3.09
C TYR A 33 -2.43 -11.69 -3.34
N ASN A 34 -1.21 -11.62 -2.78
CA ASN A 34 -0.31 -10.48 -2.90
C ASN A 34 0.03 -10.14 -4.37
N PHE A 35 0.25 -11.13 -5.25
CA PHE A 35 0.61 -10.92 -6.66
C PHE A 35 -0.54 -10.28 -7.45
N VAL A 36 -1.78 -10.52 -7.01
CA VAL A 36 -2.96 -9.83 -7.54
C VAL A 36 -2.97 -8.38 -7.05
N ALA A 37 -2.68 -8.14 -5.77
CA ALA A 37 -2.57 -6.78 -5.24
C ALA A 37 -1.47 -5.96 -5.95
N ILE A 38 -0.32 -6.57 -6.25
CA ILE A 38 0.77 -5.97 -7.05
C ILE A 38 0.25 -5.59 -8.44
N THR A 39 -0.41 -6.53 -9.13
CA THR A 39 -0.92 -6.32 -10.48
C THR A 39 -1.97 -5.20 -10.53
N TYR A 40 -2.88 -5.15 -9.57
CA TYR A 40 -3.87 -4.07 -9.49
C TYR A 40 -3.22 -2.74 -9.16
N SER A 41 -2.25 -2.71 -8.24
CA SER A 41 -1.54 -1.49 -7.84
C SER A 41 -0.81 -0.85 -9.01
N ASP A 42 -0.10 -1.65 -9.81
CA ASP A 42 0.59 -1.20 -11.01
C ASP A 42 -0.39 -0.73 -12.09
N LYS A 43 -1.36 -1.58 -12.46
CA LYS A 43 -2.30 -1.25 -13.54
C LYS A 43 -3.27 -0.12 -13.18
N ALA A 44 -3.63 0.05 -11.92
CA ALA A 44 -4.41 1.20 -11.46
C ALA A 44 -3.56 2.47 -11.31
N ASP A 45 -2.22 2.37 -11.37
CA ASP A 45 -1.26 3.47 -11.26
C ASP A 45 -1.41 4.23 -9.92
N ILE A 46 -1.52 3.47 -8.82
CA ILE A 46 -1.78 4.06 -7.48
C ILE A 46 -0.65 5.01 -7.04
N ARG A 47 0.59 4.73 -7.49
CA ARG A 47 1.75 5.60 -7.29
C ARG A 47 1.50 7.00 -7.83
N LYS A 48 1.09 7.13 -9.09
CA LYS A 48 0.81 8.43 -9.71
C LYS A 48 -0.44 9.08 -9.12
N ARG A 49 -1.45 8.28 -8.75
CA ARG A 49 -2.66 8.82 -8.12
C ARG A 49 -2.33 9.54 -6.83
N LEU A 50 -1.53 8.95 -5.94
CA LEU A 50 -1.18 9.53 -4.63
C LEU A 50 -0.44 10.88 -4.72
N LYS A 51 0.16 11.18 -5.88
CA LYS A 51 0.77 12.50 -6.18
C LYS A 51 -0.23 13.61 -6.51
N LYS A 52 -1.51 13.29 -6.76
CA LYS A 52 -2.54 14.29 -7.07
C LYS A 52 -2.78 15.21 -5.87
N ILE A 53 -3.00 16.50 -6.13
CA ILE A 53 -3.25 17.53 -5.09
C ILE A 53 -4.59 17.28 -4.37
N SER A 54 -5.61 16.81 -5.10
CA SER A 54 -6.95 16.56 -4.57
C SER A 54 -7.34 15.08 -4.69
N PHE A 55 -7.98 14.55 -3.67
CA PHE A 55 -8.42 13.16 -3.60
C PHE A 55 -9.91 13.05 -3.29
N LYS A 56 -10.60 12.13 -3.98
CA LYS A 56 -11.95 11.71 -3.59
C LYS A 56 -11.83 10.63 -2.51
N LYS A 57 -12.66 10.70 -1.46
CA LYS A 57 -12.71 9.71 -0.36
C LYS A 57 -12.76 8.27 -0.87
N ASN A 58 -13.68 7.99 -1.81
CA ASN A 58 -13.79 6.66 -2.41
C ASN A 58 -12.53 6.20 -3.19
N GLU A 59 -11.83 7.12 -3.87
CA GLU A 59 -10.56 6.78 -4.55
C GLU A 59 -9.48 6.45 -3.52
N PHE A 60 -9.41 7.22 -2.44
CA PHE A 60 -8.46 6.98 -1.35
C PHE A 60 -8.69 5.62 -0.68
N SER A 61 -9.94 5.29 -0.32
CA SER A 61 -10.21 4.00 0.35
C SER A 61 -9.96 2.79 -0.54
N LYS A 62 -10.07 2.92 -1.86
CA LYS A 62 -9.67 1.85 -2.80
C LYS A 62 -8.15 1.67 -2.85
N ILE A 63 -7.40 2.76 -2.83
CA ILE A 63 -5.93 2.71 -2.73
C ILE A 63 -5.50 2.14 -1.37
N SER A 64 -6.18 2.54 -0.29
CA SER A 64 -5.95 2.04 1.06
C SER A 64 -6.11 0.51 1.11
N PHE A 65 -7.23 0.00 0.59
CA PHE A 65 -7.45 -1.44 0.47
C PHE A 65 -6.35 -2.17 -0.32
N LEU A 66 -5.82 -1.57 -1.39
CA LEU A 66 -4.69 -2.15 -2.13
C LEU A 66 -3.40 -2.18 -1.31
N ILE A 67 -3.10 -1.12 -0.56
CA ILE A 67 -1.93 -1.06 0.33
C ILE A 67 -2.06 -2.09 1.45
N TYR A 68 -3.23 -2.20 2.08
CA TYR A 68 -3.51 -3.26 3.04
C TYR A 68 -3.28 -4.64 2.43
N SER A 69 -3.81 -4.87 1.22
CA SER A 69 -3.66 -6.14 0.52
C SER A 69 -2.20 -6.49 0.20
N LEU A 70 -1.37 -5.49 -0.09
CA LEU A 70 0.08 -5.65 -0.30
C LEU A 70 0.83 -6.02 0.99
N LEU A 71 0.29 -5.68 2.16
CA LEU A 71 0.91 -5.93 3.45
C LEU A 71 0.32 -7.16 4.17
N PHE A 72 -0.93 -7.52 3.92
CA PHE A 72 -1.62 -8.49 4.77
C PHE A 72 -1.77 -9.89 4.17
N LEU A 73 -1.97 -10.02 2.85
CA LEU A 73 -2.54 -11.24 2.26
C LEU A 73 -1.65 -12.49 2.31
N ASP A 74 -0.33 -12.33 2.36
CA ASP A 74 0.62 -13.44 2.33
C ASP A 74 1.76 -13.21 3.34
N GLU A 75 2.48 -14.29 3.68
CA GLU A 75 3.67 -14.25 4.54
C GLU A 75 4.75 -13.34 3.94
N GLU A 76 5.01 -13.51 2.64
CA GLU A 76 5.84 -12.60 1.87
C GLU A 76 5.02 -11.37 1.47
N LYS A 77 5.43 -10.21 2.00
CA LYS A 77 4.70 -8.95 1.85
C LYS A 77 4.85 -8.45 0.41
N GLY A 78 3.74 -8.36 -0.33
CA GLY A 78 3.73 -7.92 -1.72
C GLY A 78 4.36 -6.54 -1.96
N ILE A 79 4.36 -5.68 -0.93
CA ILE A 79 4.96 -4.34 -1.00
C ILE A 79 6.47 -4.36 -1.28
N ILE A 80 7.18 -5.44 -0.91
CA ILE A 80 8.64 -5.52 -1.06
C ILE A 80 9.07 -5.56 -2.54
N PHE A 81 8.18 -6.04 -3.41
CA PHE A 81 8.39 -6.14 -4.86
C PHE A 81 8.11 -4.83 -5.60
N LEU A 82 7.77 -3.75 -4.90
CA LEU A 82 7.55 -2.44 -5.50
C LEU A 82 8.81 -1.58 -5.34
N ASP A 83 9.48 -1.26 -6.45
CA ASP A 83 10.65 -0.35 -6.48
C ASP A 83 10.36 1.05 -5.88
N TYR A 84 9.08 1.40 -5.79
CA TYR A 84 8.59 2.69 -5.30
C TYR A 84 7.89 2.58 -3.94
N LYS A 85 8.11 1.49 -3.18
CA LYS A 85 7.45 1.21 -1.90
C LYS A 85 7.55 2.35 -0.88
N GLU A 86 8.72 2.97 -0.76
CA GLU A 86 8.95 4.13 0.12
C GLU A 86 8.08 5.32 -0.29
N GLU A 87 8.16 5.71 -1.56
CA GLU A 87 7.39 6.82 -2.12
C GLU A 87 5.87 6.57 -1.98
N LEU A 88 5.44 5.31 -2.15
CA LEU A 88 4.04 4.91 -2.03
C LEU A 88 3.50 5.17 -0.62
N LEU A 89 4.18 4.66 0.41
CA LEU A 89 3.74 4.79 1.79
C LEU A 89 3.83 6.23 2.29
N ILE A 90 4.89 6.96 1.93
CA ILE A 90 5.03 8.39 2.27
C ILE A 90 3.84 9.17 1.71
N ASN A 91 3.56 9.06 0.41
CA ASN A 91 2.45 9.81 -0.18
C ASN A 91 1.09 9.35 0.37
N TYR A 92 0.92 8.05 0.69
CA TYR A 92 -0.30 7.55 1.29
C TYR A 92 -0.58 8.20 2.65
N LEU A 93 0.39 8.20 3.57
CA LEU A 93 0.23 8.79 4.90
C LEU A 93 0.08 10.32 4.84
N GLU A 94 0.76 10.99 3.92
CA GLU A 94 0.55 12.42 3.67
C GLU A 94 -0.90 12.73 3.26
N ARG A 95 -1.50 11.90 2.39
CA ARG A 95 -2.91 12.06 1.99
C ARG A 95 -3.87 11.72 3.11
N ALA A 96 -3.57 10.68 3.90
CA ALA A 96 -4.39 10.25 5.02
C ALA A 96 -4.65 11.38 6.04
N LYS A 97 -3.66 12.26 6.26
CA LYS A 97 -3.77 13.44 7.15
C LYS A 97 -4.79 14.50 6.70
N SER A 98 -5.19 14.47 5.43
CA SER A 98 -6.01 15.51 4.80
C SER A 98 -7.42 15.05 4.40
N ILE A 99 -7.77 13.80 4.71
CA ILE A 99 -9.04 13.19 4.30
C ILE A 99 -9.75 12.59 5.50
N GLU A 100 -11.08 12.50 5.42
CA GLU A 100 -11.86 11.77 6.41
C GLU A 100 -11.67 10.27 6.18
N LEU A 101 -11.02 9.59 7.13
CA LEU A 101 -10.68 8.18 7.07
C LEU A 101 -11.88 7.30 7.43
N SER A 102 -12.02 6.18 6.74
CA SER A 102 -12.90 5.08 7.12
C SER A 102 -12.19 4.11 8.06
N GLU A 103 -12.95 3.19 8.66
CA GLU A 103 -12.40 2.10 9.48
C GLU A 103 -11.36 1.25 8.72
N THR A 104 -11.63 0.93 7.45
CA THR A 104 -10.68 0.21 6.59
C THR A 104 -9.40 1.02 6.33
N ASP A 105 -9.51 2.34 6.25
CA ASP A 105 -8.33 3.20 6.09
C ASP A 105 -7.45 3.17 7.34
N TYR A 106 -8.07 3.18 8.54
CA TYR A 106 -7.35 3.02 9.80
C TYR A 106 -6.69 1.64 9.92
N LEU A 107 -7.38 0.55 9.56
CA LEU A 107 -6.80 -0.80 9.54
C LEU A 107 -5.55 -0.86 8.65
N THR A 108 -5.58 -0.18 7.49
CA THR A 108 -4.41 -0.10 6.61
C THR A 108 -3.25 0.64 7.27
N ILE A 109 -3.51 1.71 8.03
CA ILE A 109 -2.48 2.47 8.75
C ILE A 109 -1.91 1.66 9.92
N GLU A 110 -2.74 0.89 10.61
CA GLU A 110 -2.32 -0.06 11.65
C GLU A 110 -1.39 -1.14 11.06
N GLU A 111 -1.73 -1.69 9.89
CA GLU A 111 -0.88 -2.68 9.19
C GLU A 111 0.46 -2.06 8.75
N ILE A 112 0.47 -0.83 8.23
CA ILE A 112 1.73 -0.11 7.94
C ILE A 112 2.53 0.07 9.23
N SER A 113 1.90 0.46 10.33
CA SER A 113 2.57 0.64 11.62
C SER A 113 3.23 -0.65 12.10
N SER A 114 2.50 -1.77 12.08
CA SER A 114 3.03 -3.09 12.47
C SER A 114 4.21 -3.50 11.60
N TYR A 115 4.08 -3.33 10.29
CA TYR A 115 5.13 -3.67 9.33
C TYR A 115 6.40 -2.83 9.55
N MET A 116 6.27 -1.53 9.89
CA MET A 116 7.43 -0.68 10.21
C MET A 116 8.08 -1.04 11.55
N GLU A 117 7.31 -1.50 12.54
CA GLU A 117 7.87 -1.98 13.81
C GLU A 117 8.71 -3.25 13.60
N ASP A 118 8.21 -4.19 12.80
CA ASP A 118 8.96 -5.39 12.41
C ASP A 118 10.22 -5.03 11.62
N ASP A 119 10.11 -4.16 10.62
CA ASP A 119 11.22 -3.69 9.79
C ASP A 119 12.33 -3.03 10.64
N ILE A 120 11.96 -2.16 11.60
CA ILE A 120 12.91 -1.55 12.56
C ILE A 120 13.53 -2.62 13.47
N TYR A 121 12.72 -3.51 14.04
CA TYR A 121 13.21 -4.58 14.91
C TYR A 121 14.26 -5.44 14.21
N TYR A 122 13.99 -5.87 12.97
CA TYR A 122 14.93 -6.65 12.18
C TYR A 122 16.20 -5.87 11.87
N MET A 123 16.12 -4.57 11.58
CA MET A 123 17.29 -3.74 11.32
C MET A 123 18.17 -3.47 12.54
N GLU A 124 17.57 -3.22 13.70
CA GLU A 124 18.29 -2.85 14.92
C GLU A 124 18.83 -4.07 15.67
N GLU A 125 18.05 -5.15 15.76
CA GLU A 125 18.39 -6.33 16.58
C GLU A 125 19.13 -7.43 15.81
N LEU A 126 18.82 -7.64 14.52
CA LEU A 126 19.54 -8.62 13.68
C LEU A 126 20.69 -7.99 12.86
N GLY A 127 20.90 -6.68 13.03
CA GLY A 127 21.77 -5.87 12.20
C GLY A 127 23.23 -6.34 12.10
N ARG A 128 23.62 -6.84 10.93
CA ARG A 128 24.87 -6.51 10.17
C ARG A 128 25.15 -7.46 9.01
N GLU A 129 24.66 -8.70 9.05
CA GLU A 129 24.94 -9.73 8.02
C GLU A 129 23.92 -9.76 6.88
N MET A 130 22.66 -9.34 7.07
CA MET A 130 21.62 -9.29 6.03
C MET A 130 21.58 -7.95 5.25
N ARG A 131 22.65 -7.15 5.30
CA ARG A 131 22.65 -5.73 4.88
C ARG A 131 22.54 -5.45 3.36
N GLU A 132 22.30 -6.45 2.52
CA GLU A 132 22.30 -6.26 1.06
C GLU A 132 20.96 -6.58 0.38
N ASP A 133 19.92 -6.94 1.13
CA ASP A 133 18.68 -7.38 0.49
C ASP A 133 17.73 -6.17 0.29
N GLU A 134 17.28 -5.95 -0.95
CA GLU A 134 16.37 -4.86 -1.37
C GLU A 134 14.96 -4.90 -0.70
N TYR A 135 14.74 -5.84 0.23
CA TYR A 135 13.45 -6.11 0.87
C TYR A 135 13.12 -5.15 2.01
N PHE A 136 14.11 -4.63 2.74
CA PHE A 136 13.89 -3.75 3.89
C PHE A 136 13.82 -2.27 3.49
N PHE A 137 13.11 -1.47 4.29
CA PHE A 137 13.13 -0.02 4.16
C PHE A 137 14.39 0.53 4.85
N PRO A 138 14.95 1.66 4.40
CA PRO A 138 16.00 2.33 5.16
C PRO A 138 15.49 2.70 6.56
N LEU A 139 16.27 2.46 7.61
CA LEU A 139 15.88 2.72 9.01
C LEU A 139 15.32 4.12 9.26
N GLU A 140 15.86 5.14 8.59
CA GLU A 140 15.34 6.51 8.65
C GLU A 140 13.90 6.62 8.11
N ILE A 141 13.62 5.94 7.01
CA ILE A 141 12.29 5.89 6.39
C ILE A 141 11.31 5.12 7.27
N SER A 142 11.72 3.97 7.80
CA SER A 142 10.85 3.15 8.66
C SER A 142 10.44 3.89 9.93
N ASN A 143 11.40 4.54 10.59
CA ASN A 143 11.12 5.41 11.74
C ASN A 143 10.19 6.58 11.40
N LYS A 144 10.39 7.21 10.24
CA LYS A 144 9.51 8.29 9.77
C LYS A 144 8.09 7.79 9.56
N LEU A 145 7.90 6.70 8.80
CA LEU A 145 6.59 6.13 8.50
C LEU A 145 5.88 5.69 9.78
N LEU A 146 6.57 5.01 10.69
CA LEU A 146 6.02 4.59 11.98
C LEU A 146 5.51 5.78 12.81
N LYS A 147 6.30 6.86 12.87
CA LYS A 147 5.90 8.10 13.56
C LYS A 147 4.63 8.69 12.94
N GLU A 148 4.57 8.76 11.61
CA GLU A 148 3.40 9.30 10.90
C GLU A 148 2.14 8.44 11.12
N CYS A 149 2.26 7.11 11.11
CA CYS A 149 1.15 6.22 11.47
C CYS A 149 0.64 6.51 12.88
N LYS A 150 1.54 6.59 13.87
CA LYS A 150 1.18 6.87 15.28
C LYS A 150 0.49 8.22 15.43
N GLU A 151 0.95 9.26 14.72
CA GLU A 151 0.29 10.57 14.71
C GLU A 151 -1.15 10.49 14.17
N ILE A 152 -1.38 9.74 13.08
CA ILE A 152 -2.73 9.59 12.51
C ILE A 152 -3.64 8.77 13.43
N LEU A 153 -3.15 7.64 13.95
CA LEU A 153 -3.92 6.74 14.81
C LEU A 153 -4.31 7.39 16.14
N ASN A 154 -3.45 8.20 16.74
CA ASN A 154 -3.76 8.93 17.98
C ASN A 154 -4.83 10.02 17.80
N ASN A 155 -5.07 10.47 16.57
CA ASN A 155 -6.11 11.45 16.23
C ASN A 155 -7.43 10.79 15.81
N ARG A 156 -7.56 9.46 15.94
CA ARG A 156 -8.81 8.73 15.74
C ARG A 156 -9.78 9.09 16.87
N ASN A 157 -10.79 9.89 16.55
CA ASN A 157 -11.85 10.31 17.48
C ASN A 157 -12.84 9.17 17.76
#